data_AF-R4V1Y8-F1
#
_entry.id   AF-R4V1Y8-F1
#
_cell.length_a   1.000
_cell.length_b   1.000
_cell.length_c   1.000
_cell.angle_alpha   90.00
_cell.angle_beta   90.00
_cell.angle_gamma   90.00
#
_symmetry.space_group_name_H-M   'P 1'
#
loop_
_entity.id
_entity.type
_entity.pdbx_description
1 polymer ?
#
loop_
_entity_poly.entity_id
_entity_poly.type
_entity_poly.pdbx_seq_one_letter_code
_entity_poly.pdbx_strand_id
1 'polypeptide(L)'
;MISMLVENDITLHMPQPLALKMHSGQGKASKVYGVDLRGAFSGRNIKSLMPSFPLLRQVTLPKDMCTPLAFETNGTLFNLHHLLHNVNGTQRLPVKKFIDVWARRVTLTARPSPCQKCRCVANQDGVGQIMCSKCLSPSIEHFLKVSIEPFC
;
A
#
# COMPACT_ATOMS: atom_id res chain seq x y z
N MET A 1 9.42 6.44 -11.23
CA MET A 1 9.16 6.41 -9.77
C MET A 1 8.47 5.11 -9.35
N ILE A 2 7.42 4.66 -10.07
CA ILE A 2 6.74 3.38 -9.78
C ILE A 2 7.60 2.13 -10.03
N SER A 3 8.45 2.15 -11.05
CA SER A 3 9.38 1.07 -11.40
C SER A 3 10.26 0.66 -10.22
N MET A 4 10.86 1.65 -9.53
CA MET A 4 11.66 1.44 -8.33
C MET A 4 10.92 0.67 -7.23
N LEU A 5 9.66 1.00 -6.95
CA LEU A 5 8.90 0.31 -5.90
C LEU A 5 8.59 -1.13 -6.30
N VAL A 6 8.17 -1.34 -7.55
CA VAL A 6 7.77 -2.68 -8.04
C VAL A 6 8.98 -3.62 -8.16
N GLU A 7 10.10 -3.12 -8.69
CA GLU A 7 11.36 -3.86 -8.89
C GLU A 7 11.97 -4.30 -7.55
N ASN A 8 11.92 -3.44 -6.54
CA ASN A 8 12.42 -3.72 -5.19
C ASN A 8 11.39 -4.42 -4.30
N ASP A 9 10.27 -4.90 -4.86
CA ASP A 9 9.23 -5.61 -4.12
C ASP A 9 8.62 -4.82 -2.95
N ILE A 10 8.51 -3.50 -3.12
CA ILE A 10 7.98 -2.60 -2.11
C ILE A 10 6.48 -2.43 -2.32
N THR A 11 5.70 -2.76 -1.30
CA THR A 11 4.26 -2.46 -1.24
C THR A 11 4.01 -1.15 -0.49
N LEU A 12 3.34 -0.19 -1.14
CA LEU A 12 3.12 1.14 -0.56
C LEU A 12 1.76 1.26 0.15
N HIS A 13 1.78 1.43 1.47
CA HIS A 13 0.57 1.74 2.26
C HIS A 13 0.59 3.21 2.67
N MET A 14 -0.40 3.99 2.22
CA MET A 14 -0.43 5.44 2.40
C MET A 14 -1.49 5.86 3.42
N PRO A 15 -1.11 6.21 4.66
CA PRO A 15 -2.00 6.89 5.59
C PRO A 15 -2.06 8.39 5.24
N GLN A 16 -3.24 8.89 4.90
CA GLN A 16 -3.42 10.29 4.55
C GLN A 16 -4.62 10.90 5.30
N PRO A 17 -4.47 12.11 5.85
CA PRO A 17 -5.58 12.83 6.48
C PRO A 17 -6.63 13.18 5.43
N LEU A 18 -7.90 12.88 5.71
CA LEU A 18 -9.04 13.21 4.83
C LEU A 18 -8.98 12.58 3.42
N ALA A 19 -8.21 11.50 3.24
CA ALA A 19 -8.04 10.85 1.94
C ALA A 19 -9.35 10.32 1.35
N LEU A 20 -10.27 9.89 2.21
CA LEU A 20 -11.50 9.22 1.79
C LEU A 20 -12.72 10.07 2.17
N LYS A 21 -13.46 10.51 1.15
CA LYS A 21 -14.76 11.20 1.29
C LYS A 21 -15.86 10.32 0.72
N MET A 22 -17.11 10.49 1.14
CA MET A 22 -18.24 9.82 0.50
C MET A 22 -18.94 10.76 -0.49
N HIS A 23 -19.50 10.20 -1.57
CA HIS A 23 -20.16 10.96 -2.64
C HIS A 23 -21.40 11.74 -2.18
N SER A 24 -22.03 11.37 -1.07
CA SER A 24 -23.19 12.06 -0.52
C SER A 24 -22.92 12.51 0.90
N GLY A 25 -23.22 13.78 1.22
CA GLY A 25 -23.21 14.32 2.59
C GLY A 25 -24.16 13.62 3.58
N GLN A 26 -24.85 12.55 3.18
CA GLN A 26 -25.64 11.68 4.04
C GLN A 26 -24.86 10.41 4.39
N GLY A 27 -24.41 10.32 5.65
CA GLY A 27 -24.25 9.05 6.37
C GLY A 27 -23.01 8.19 6.11
N LYS A 28 -22.18 8.07 7.15
CA LYS A 28 -21.18 6.99 7.42
C LYS A 28 -19.89 6.95 6.57
N ALA A 29 -19.40 8.09 6.08
CA ALA A 29 -17.98 8.24 5.67
C ALA A 29 -17.02 7.79 6.79
N SER A 30 -17.47 7.89 8.05
CA SER A 30 -16.75 7.47 9.25
C SER A 30 -16.59 5.95 9.44
N LYS A 31 -16.94 5.10 8.48
CA LYS A 31 -16.79 3.64 8.63
C LYS A 31 -15.77 3.01 7.71
N VAL A 32 -15.27 3.74 6.71
CA VAL A 32 -14.19 3.26 5.83
C VAL A 32 -12.86 3.64 6.46
N TYR A 33 -12.01 2.65 6.67
CA TYR A 33 -10.67 2.81 7.24
C TYR A 33 -9.59 2.86 6.17
N GLY A 34 -9.78 2.14 5.06
CA GLY A 34 -8.88 2.17 3.91
C GLY A 34 -9.52 1.59 2.65
N VAL A 35 -8.84 1.75 1.52
CA VAL A 35 -9.28 1.31 0.19
C VAL A 35 -8.08 0.78 -0.61
N ASP A 36 -8.31 -0.29 -1.35
CA ASP A 36 -7.38 -0.81 -2.37
C ASP A 36 -8.16 -1.19 -3.65
N LEU A 37 -7.47 -1.76 -4.63
CA LEU A 37 -8.09 -2.20 -5.90
C LEU A 37 -9.18 -3.27 -5.72
N ARG A 38 -9.22 -3.98 -4.58
CA ARG A 38 -10.20 -5.03 -4.29
C ARG A 38 -11.45 -4.48 -3.60
N GLY A 39 -11.37 -3.32 -2.97
CA GLY A 39 -12.53 -2.65 -2.37
C GLY A 39 -12.19 -1.82 -1.13
N ALA A 40 -13.24 -1.46 -0.39
CA ALA A 40 -13.12 -0.65 0.83
C ALA A 40 -13.14 -1.51 2.10
N PHE A 41 -12.23 -1.22 3.03
CA PHE A 41 -12.14 -1.86 4.35
C PHE A 41 -12.91 -1.05 5.38
N SER A 42 -13.67 -1.74 6.23
CA SER A 42 -14.48 -1.12 7.29
C SER A 42 -14.46 -1.93 8.58
N GLY A 43 -14.88 -1.30 9.67
CA GLY A 43 -14.97 -1.95 10.97
C GLY A 43 -16.06 -3.02 11.11
N ARG A 44 -16.84 -3.32 10.07
CA ARG A 44 -17.89 -4.35 10.08
C ARG A 44 -17.32 -5.76 9.90
N ASN A 45 -16.32 -5.92 9.04
CA ASN A 45 -15.77 -7.22 8.63
C ASN A 45 -14.31 -7.41 9.07
N ILE A 46 -13.97 -6.94 10.27
CA ILE A 46 -12.58 -6.97 10.77
C ILE A 46 -12.03 -8.39 10.87
N LYS A 47 -12.88 -9.36 11.27
CA LYS A 47 -12.47 -10.76 11.44
C LYS A 47 -11.95 -11.38 10.14
N SER A 48 -12.66 -11.16 9.03
CA SER A 48 -12.31 -11.71 7.71
C SER A 48 -11.48 -10.76 6.84
N LEU A 49 -11.35 -9.49 7.25
CA LEU A 49 -10.71 -8.41 6.50
C LEU A 49 -11.15 -8.36 5.02
N MET A 50 -12.41 -8.71 4.75
CA MET A 50 -12.94 -8.75 3.39
C MET A 50 -13.26 -7.33 2.89
N PRO A 51 -12.64 -6.89 1.78
CA PRO A 51 -12.95 -5.60 1.17
C PRO A 51 -14.35 -5.64 0.54
N SER A 52 -15.03 -4.50 0.54
CA SER A 52 -16.35 -4.34 -0.07
C SER A 52 -16.27 -3.46 -1.31
N PHE A 53 -16.52 -4.04 -2.49
CA PHE A 53 -16.59 -3.32 -3.75
C PHE A 53 -17.78 -2.34 -3.82
N PRO A 54 -19.00 -2.70 -3.36
CA PRO A 54 -20.12 -1.75 -3.29
C PRO A 54 -19.84 -0.53 -2.41
N LEU A 55 -19.06 -0.72 -1.34
CA LEU A 55 -18.64 0.37 -0.46
C LEU A 55 -17.58 1.26 -1.13
N LEU A 56 -16.65 0.67 -1.90
CA LEU A 56 -15.66 1.43 -2.67
C LEU A 56 -16.31 2.40 -3.67
N ARG A 57 -17.38 1.97 -4.37
CA ARG A 57 -18.12 2.83 -5.32
C ARG A 57 -18.69 4.10 -4.68
N GLN A 58 -18.89 4.09 -3.36
CA GLN A 58 -19.43 5.23 -2.63
C GLN A 58 -18.32 6.17 -2.13
N VAL A 59 -17.05 5.76 -2.23
CA VAL A 59 -15.90 6.54 -1.77
C VAL A 59 -15.33 7.35 -2.93
N THR A 60 -15.18 8.64 -2.69
CA THR A 60 -14.41 9.55 -3.53
C THR A 60 -12.94 9.45 -3.11
N LEU A 61 -12.11 9.00 -4.05
CA LEU A 61 -10.66 8.92 -3.88
C LEU A 61 -10.01 10.29 -4.12
N PRO A 62 -8.86 10.58 -3.47
CA PRO A 62 -8.12 11.80 -3.76
C PRO A 62 -7.49 11.70 -5.15
N LYS A 63 -7.44 12.84 -5.85
CA LYS A 63 -6.81 12.95 -7.17
C LYS A 63 -5.33 13.33 -7.02
N ASP A 64 -4.58 12.54 -6.26
CA ASP A 64 -3.14 12.74 -6.06
C ASP A 64 -2.32 11.62 -6.71
N MET A 65 -0.99 11.78 -6.73
CA MET A 65 -0.09 10.76 -7.27
C MET A 65 0.12 9.58 -6.32
N CYS A 66 -0.25 9.72 -5.04
CA CYS A 66 -0.04 8.69 -4.02
C CYS A 66 -1.05 7.55 -4.16
N THR A 67 -2.29 7.88 -4.52
CA THR A 67 -3.38 6.92 -4.73
C THR A 67 -3.05 5.87 -5.80
N PRO A 68 -2.71 6.25 -7.05
CA PRO A 68 -2.33 5.27 -8.07
C PRO A 68 -1.06 4.51 -7.68
N LEU A 69 -0.06 5.17 -7.08
CA LEU A 69 1.19 4.52 -6.66
C LEU A 69 0.96 3.44 -5.59
N ALA A 70 0.09 3.69 -4.62
CA ALA A 70 -0.32 2.70 -3.63
C ALA A 70 -1.04 1.51 -4.29
N PHE A 71 -1.91 1.76 -5.26
CA PHE A 71 -2.69 0.70 -5.91
C PHE A 71 -1.86 -0.20 -6.81
N GLU A 72 -0.96 0.38 -7.60
CA GLU A 72 -0.07 -0.34 -8.51
C GLU A 72 0.92 -1.25 -7.77
N THR A 73 1.30 -0.87 -6.55
CA THR A 73 2.14 -1.70 -5.67
C THR A 73 1.33 -2.71 -4.85
N ASN A 74 0.04 -2.90 -5.14
CA ASN A 74 -0.91 -3.75 -4.38
C ASN A 74 -1.08 -3.33 -2.91
N GLY A 75 -0.78 -2.07 -2.64
CA GLY A 75 -0.90 -1.41 -1.35
C GLY A 75 -2.31 -0.90 -1.06
N THR A 76 -2.42 0.04 -0.14
CA THR A 76 -3.72 0.51 0.37
C THR A 76 -3.64 1.97 0.79
N LEU A 77 -4.66 2.74 0.47
CA LEU A 77 -4.85 4.11 0.95
C LEU A 77 -5.68 4.09 2.24
N PHE A 78 -5.18 4.67 3.33
CA PHE A 78 -5.84 4.69 4.63
C PHE A 78 -6.29 6.10 5.01
N ASN A 79 -7.49 6.20 5.58
CA ASN A 79 -8.02 7.45 6.08
C ASN A 79 -7.56 7.70 7.53
N LEU A 80 -6.56 8.57 7.69
CA LEU A 80 -5.98 8.88 9.01
C LEU A 80 -6.90 9.72 9.90
N HIS A 81 -8.00 10.26 9.36
CA HIS A 81 -8.97 11.06 10.09
C HIS A 81 -9.50 10.37 11.36
N HIS A 82 -9.60 9.04 11.36
CA HIS A 82 -10.01 8.23 12.51
C HIS A 82 -9.04 8.28 13.69
N LEU A 83 -7.76 8.55 13.44
CA LEU A 83 -6.75 8.72 14.48
C LEU A 83 -6.70 10.18 14.97
N LEU A 84 -6.84 11.15 14.06
CA LEU A 84 -6.61 12.57 14.35
C LEU A 84 -7.78 13.27 15.07
N HIS A 85 -9.03 12.87 14.84
CA HIS A 85 -10.20 13.52 15.45
C HIS A 85 -10.62 12.94 16.82
N ASN A 86 -9.95 11.89 17.30
CA ASN A 86 -10.35 11.13 18.50
C ASN A 86 -9.45 11.40 19.73
N VAL A 87 -8.73 12.52 19.74
CA VAL A 87 -7.74 12.88 20.77
C VAL A 87 -8.39 13.17 22.14
N ASN A 88 -9.70 13.43 22.20
CA ASN A 88 -10.41 13.79 23.45
C ASN A 88 -10.99 12.57 24.22
N GLY A 89 -10.50 11.35 23.96
CA GLY A 89 -10.74 10.18 24.82
C GLY A 89 -12.11 9.47 24.70
N THR A 90 -13.09 10.07 24.03
CA THR A 90 -14.47 9.55 23.95
C THR A 90 -14.69 8.42 22.93
N GLN A 91 -13.73 8.13 22.05
CA GLN A 91 -13.88 7.12 20.97
C GLN A 91 -12.67 6.18 20.80
N ARG A 92 -12.28 5.45 21.86
CA ARG A 92 -11.19 4.45 21.80
C ARG A 92 -11.48 3.26 20.87
N LEU A 93 -12.75 2.88 20.70
CA LEU A 93 -13.15 1.71 19.92
C LEU A 93 -12.92 1.86 18.40
N PRO A 94 -13.32 2.98 17.74
CA PRO A 94 -12.99 3.24 16.34
C PRO A 94 -11.48 3.24 16.05
N VAL A 95 -10.67 3.82 16.95
CA VAL A 95 -9.20 3.84 16.83
C VAL A 95 -8.61 2.43 16.82
N LYS A 96 -8.99 1.58 17.78
CA LYS A 96 -8.53 0.19 17.83
C LYS A 96 -8.90 -0.58 16.56
N LYS A 97 -10.11 -0.38 16.04
CA LYS A 97 -10.58 -1.02 14.81
C LYS A 97 -9.82 -0.55 13.57
N PHE A 98 -9.49 0.73 13.50
CA PHE A 98 -8.63 1.26 12.43
C PHE A 98 -7.23 0.61 12.48
N ILE A 99 -6.60 0.61 13.66
CA ILE A 99 -5.27 0.02 13.85
C ILE A 99 -5.26 -1.46 13.46
N ASP A 100 -6.27 -2.22 13.88
CA ASP A 100 -6.37 -3.65 13.55
C ASP A 100 -6.51 -3.88 12.03
N VAL A 101 -7.36 -3.10 11.36
CA VAL A 101 -7.50 -3.18 9.89
C VAL A 101 -6.20 -2.79 9.18
N TRP A 102 -5.56 -1.71 9.61
CA TRP A 102 -4.29 -1.24 9.05
C TRP A 102 -3.18 -2.29 9.22
N ALA A 103 -2.94 -2.73 10.46
CA ALA A 103 -1.89 -3.69 10.78
C ALA A 103 -2.09 -5.01 10.01
N ARG A 104 -3.30 -5.60 10.05
CA ARG A 104 -3.59 -6.84 9.34
C ARG A 104 -3.39 -6.68 7.83
N ARG A 105 -3.84 -5.57 7.25
CA ARG A 105 -3.69 -5.34 5.81
C ARG A 105 -2.22 -5.24 5.43
N VAL A 106 -1.42 -4.49 6.18
CA VAL A 106 0.03 -4.37 5.99
C VAL A 106 0.68 -5.75 6.07
N THR A 107 0.44 -6.51 7.15
CA THR A 107 0.99 -7.87 7.33
C THR A 107 0.62 -8.82 6.18
N LEU A 108 -0.61 -8.77 5.67
CA LEU A 108 -1.04 -9.63 4.56
C LEU A 108 -0.29 -9.36 3.25
N THR A 109 0.08 -8.10 3.01
CA THR A 109 0.88 -7.71 1.83
C THR A 109 2.37 -7.70 2.05
N ALA A 110 2.86 -7.71 3.29
CA ALA A 110 4.29 -7.72 3.60
C ALA A 110 4.92 -9.11 3.38
N ARG A 111 4.46 -9.83 2.35
CA ARG A 111 5.00 -11.13 1.95
C ARG A 111 6.05 -10.88 0.88
N PRO A 112 7.31 -11.29 1.08
CA PRO A 112 8.30 -11.19 0.04
C PRO A 112 7.86 -12.01 -1.17
N SER A 113 8.21 -11.51 -2.35
CA SER A 113 8.12 -12.23 -3.60
C SER A 113 8.74 -13.62 -3.44
N PRO A 114 8.11 -14.68 -4.01
CA PRO A 114 8.65 -16.03 -3.92
C PRO A 114 10.06 -16.17 -4.52
N CYS A 115 10.48 -15.21 -5.34
CA CYS A 115 11.85 -15.13 -5.83
C CYS A 115 12.40 -13.71 -5.63
N GLN A 116 13.50 -13.63 -4.87
CA GLN A 116 14.27 -12.42 -4.63
C GLN A 116 15.76 -12.70 -4.82
N LYS A 117 16.47 -11.72 -5.40
CA LYS A 117 17.93 -11.73 -5.50
C LYS A 117 18.48 -10.53 -4.72
N CYS A 118 19.28 -10.81 -3.70
CA CYS A 118 19.90 -9.79 -2.87
C CYS A 118 21.38 -9.63 -3.23
N ARG A 119 21.85 -8.38 -3.23
CA ARG A 119 23.26 -8.04 -3.44
C ARG A 119 23.71 -7.11 -2.33
N CYS A 120 24.99 -7.18 -1.97
CA CYS A 120 25.62 -6.18 -1.13
C CYS A 120 26.06 -5.02 -2.02
N VAL A 121 25.58 -3.82 -1.74
CA VAL A 121 25.95 -2.58 -2.41
C VAL A 121 26.58 -1.65 -1.38
N ALA A 122 27.68 -0.99 -1.72
CA ALA A 122 28.23 0.04 -0.84
C ALA A 122 27.33 1.28 -0.89
N ASN A 123 27.02 1.86 0.27
CA ASN A 123 26.38 3.18 0.33
C ASN A 123 27.41 4.29 -0.01
N GLN A 124 26.98 5.55 0.04
CA GLN A 124 27.83 6.71 -0.28
C GLN A 124 29.09 6.80 0.61
N ASP A 125 29.03 6.22 1.82
CA ASP A 125 30.12 6.20 2.80
C ASP A 125 31.00 4.93 2.71
N GLY A 126 30.76 4.07 1.72
CA GLY A 126 31.46 2.80 1.55
C GLY A 126 30.96 1.67 2.47
N VAL A 127 29.92 1.90 3.28
CA VAL A 127 29.31 0.91 4.16
C VAL A 127 28.40 -0.02 3.36
N GLY A 128 28.63 -1.32 3.47
CA GLY A 128 27.82 -2.34 2.78
C GLY A 128 26.37 -2.36 3.25
N GLN A 129 25.44 -2.31 2.31
CA GLN A 129 24.00 -2.45 2.50
C GLN A 129 23.46 -3.60 1.64
N ILE A 130 22.52 -4.36 2.18
CA ILE A 130 21.85 -5.42 1.44
C ILE A 130 20.69 -4.80 0.65
N MET A 131 20.70 -4.96 -0.67
CA MET A 131 19.62 -4.54 -1.55
C MET A 131 19.03 -5.75 -2.26
N CYS A 132 17.72 -5.99 -2.05
CA CYS A 132 16.99 -7.12 -2.62
C CYS A 132 16.04 -6.63 -3.72
N SER A 133 15.97 -7.40 -4.81
CA SER A 133 15.09 -7.13 -5.95
C SER A 133 14.33 -8.40 -6.33
N LYS A 134 13.16 -8.26 -6.95
CA LYS A 134 12.44 -9.40 -7.52
C LYS A 134 13.29 -10.08 -8.58
N CYS A 135 13.17 -11.40 -8.69
CA CYS A 135 13.70 -12.09 -9.85
C CYS A 135 12.98 -11.62 -11.12
N LEU A 136 13.77 -11.32 -12.14
CA LEU A 136 13.25 -11.07 -13.48
C LEU A 136 12.93 -12.40 -14.14
N SER A 137 11.98 -12.40 -15.08
CA SER A 137 11.75 -13.59 -15.90
C SER A 137 12.99 -13.86 -16.76
N PRO A 138 13.26 -15.14 -17.13
CA PRO A 138 14.38 -15.48 -18.00
C PRO A 138 14.38 -14.66 -19.31
N SER A 139 13.20 -14.37 -19.86
CA SER A 139 13.05 -13.52 -21.04
C SER A 139 13.54 -12.09 -20.80
N ILE A 140 13.13 -11.45 -19.69
CA ILE A 140 13.56 -10.09 -19.35
C ILE A 140 15.06 -10.06 -19.02
N GLU A 141 15.56 -11.08 -18.32
CA GLU A 141 16.99 -11.20 -18.03
C GLU A 141 17.81 -11.34 -19.33
N HIS A 142 17.31 -12.08 -20.31
CA HIS A 142 17.93 -12.19 -21.63
C HIS A 142 17.90 -10.85 -22.38
N PHE A 143 16.77 -10.14 -22.43
CA PHE A 143 16.67 -8.81 -23.04
C PHE A 143 17.63 -7.80 -22.40
N LEU A 144 17.76 -7.79 -21.08
CA LEU A 144 18.68 -6.90 -20.37
C LEU A 144 20.15 -7.26 -20.62
N LYS A 145 20.49 -8.56 -20.70
CA LYS A 145 21.85 -8.99 -21.07
C LYS A 145 22.21 -8.53 -22.48
N VAL A 146 21.30 -8.68 -23.44
CA VAL A 146 21.50 -8.26 -24.84
C VAL A 146 21.53 -6.73 -24.99
N SER A 147 20.85 -5.98 -24.11
CA SER A 147 20.82 -4.51 -24.16
C SER A 147 21.97 -3.83 -23.43
N ILE A 148 22.71 -4.56 -22.57
CA ILE A 148 23.81 -4.04 -21.74
C ILE A 148 25.18 -4.54 -22.23
N GLU A 149 25.25 -5.45 -23.22
CA GLU A 149 26.50 -5.65 -23.94
C GLU A 149 26.85 -4.34 -24.67
N PRO A 150 27.99 -3.70 -24.34
CA PRO A 150 28.49 -2.65 -25.18
C PRO A 150 28.84 -3.32 -26.50
N PHE A 151 28.35 -2.74 -27.60
CA PHE A 151 29.04 -2.90 -28.88
C PHE A 151 30.50 -2.50 -28.66
N CYS A 152 31.36 -3.49 -28.47
CA CYS A 152 32.78 -3.44 -28.82
C CYS A 152 32.91 -4.09 -30.19
#